data_AF-A0A969BS49-F1
#
_entry.id   AF-A0A969BS49-F1
#
_cell.length_a   1.000
_cell.length_b   1.000
_cell.length_c   1.000
_cell.angle_alpha   90.00
_cell.angle_beta   90.00
_cell.angle_gamma   90.00
#
_symmetry.space_group_name_H-M   'P 1'
#
loop_
_entity.id
_entity.type
_entity.pdbx_description
1 polymer ?
#
loop_
_entity_poly.entity_id
_entity_poly.type
_entity_poly.pdbx_seq_one_letter_code
_entity_poly.pdbx_strand_id
1 'polypeptide(L)'
;MEEAEKPEARYGLAAKIQYGAGLRLSELIRLRIKDIDLERGTVTVRQGKGGKDRMSVLPRSIVGLVAEQIEYARNLWEMDGRNGQQGVYLPGALARKYRRAAESFEWFWLFPAKQLSVNHEIGVMRRHHLHDKVYNEAIKRGAKAAEIEKQATSHALRHSFATHLLESGTDLRRIQDLLGHEDITTTEIYLHVSMGAHGMGVESPLDALCG
;
A
#
# COMPACT_ATOMS: atom_id res chain seq x y z
N MET A 1 -8.32 -24.86 -19.35
CA MET A 1 -8.71 -23.51 -19.80
C MET A 1 -8.51 -22.61 -18.61
N GLU A 2 -7.33 -22.01 -18.55
CA GLU A 2 -6.83 -21.26 -17.40
C GLU A 2 -7.32 -19.83 -17.53
N GLU A 3 -8.22 -19.42 -16.63
CA GLU A 3 -8.69 -18.04 -16.55
C GLU A 3 -7.47 -17.18 -16.20
N ALA A 4 -6.86 -16.59 -17.22
CA ALA A 4 -5.71 -15.72 -17.07
C ALA A 4 -6.06 -14.62 -16.07
N GLU A 5 -5.53 -14.76 -14.87
CA GLU A 5 -5.68 -13.86 -13.73
C GLU A 5 -5.58 -12.41 -14.23
N LYS A 6 -6.73 -11.71 -14.25
CA LYS A 6 -6.81 -10.38 -14.86
C LYS A 6 -5.72 -9.52 -14.21
N PRO A 7 -4.78 -8.95 -14.98
CA PRO A 7 -3.72 -8.09 -14.45
C PRO A 7 -4.24 -6.95 -13.56
N GLU A 8 -5.51 -6.59 -13.73
CA GLU A 8 -6.26 -5.59 -12.97
C GLU A 8 -6.61 -6.04 -11.54
N ALA A 9 -6.80 -7.34 -11.29
CA ALA A 9 -7.21 -7.87 -9.98
C ALA A 9 -6.17 -7.55 -8.90
N ARG A 10 -4.87 -7.76 -9.18
CA ARG A 10 -3.78 -7.44 -8.25
C ARG A 10 -3.62 -5.93 -7.99
N TYR A 11 -3.89 -5.08 -8.98
CA TYR A 11 -3.83 -3.63 -8.78
C TYR A 11 -5.02 -3.15 -7.95
N GLY A 12 -6.19 -3.74 -8.17
CA GLY A 12 -7.36 -3.55 -7.31
C GLY A 12 -7.09 -3.97 -5.86
N LEU A 13 -6.43 -5.11 -5.63
CA LEU A 13 -6.03 -5.52 -4.28
C LEU A 13 -5.04 -4.54 -3.65
N ALA A 14 -4.00 -4.13 -4.39
CA ALA A 14 -3.04 -3.14 -3.91
C ALA A 14 -3.73 -1.81 -3.55
N ALA A 15 -4.71 -1.37 -4.33
CA ALA A 15 -5.53 -0.19 -4.03
C ALA A 15 -6.38 -0.36 -2.76
N LYS A 16 -7.01 -1.54 -2.59
CA LYS A 16 -7.79 -1.87 -1.38
C LYS A 16 -6.91 -1.88 -0.13
N ILE A 17 -5.70 -2.43 -0.20
CA ILE A 17 -4.74 -2.38 0.91
C ILE A 17 -4.29 -0.94 1.16
N GLN A 18 -3.97 -0.19 0.11
CA GLN A 18 -3.52 1.19 0.26
C GLN A 18 -4.56 2.08 0.97
N TYR A 19 -5.81 2.00 0.52
CA TYR A 19 -6.91 2.68 1.18
C TYR A 19 -7.14 2.09 2.57
N GLY A 20 -7.35 0.78 2.70
CA GLY A 20 -7.76 0.17 3.97
C GLY A 20 -6.71 0.16 5.08
N ALA A 21 -5.43 0.33 4.76
CA ALA A 21 -4.32 0.40 5.72
C ALA A 21 -3.60 1.75 5.72
N GLY A 22 -4.05 2.71 4.89
CA GLY A 22 -3.47 4.05 4.80
C GLY A 22 -2.00 4.08 4.37
N LEU A 23 -1.55 3.20 3.48
CA LEU A 23 -0.11 3.10 3.12
C LEU A 23 0.34 4.18 2.13
N ARG A 24 1.60 4.64 2.22
CA ARG A 24 2.26 5.38 1.14
C ARG A 24 2.52 4.43 -0.02
N LEU A 25 2.63 4.96 -1.24
CA LEU A 25 2.94 4.14 -2.42
C LEU A 25 4.23 3.34 -2.25
N SER A 26 5.28 3.99 -1.75
CA SER A 26 6.58 3.36 -1.52
C SER A 26 6.53 2.25 -0.46
N GLU A 27 5.64 2.36 0.51
CA GLU A 27 5.44 1.34 1.55
C GLU A 27 4.67 0.16 0.98
N LEU A 28 3.55 0.43 0.28
CA LEU A 28 2.71 -0.57 -0.36
C LEU A 28 3.49 -1.49 -1.30
N ILE A 29 4.23 -0.89 -2.25
CA ILE A 29 4.95 -1.70 -3.25
C ILE A 29 6.12 -2.46 -2.62
N ARG A 30 6.67 -2.00 -1.49
CA ARG A 30 7.80 -2.66 -0.82
C ARG A 30 7.40 -3.67 0.24
N LEU A 31 6.09 -3.87 0.48
CA LEU A 31 5.60 -4.87 1.42
C LEU A 31 6.18 -6.25 1.09
N ARG A 32 6.60 -6.96 2.15
CA ARG A 32 7.06 -8.34 2.09
C ARG A 32 6.02 -9.28 2.70
N ILE A 33 6.13 -10.57 2.43
CA ILE A 33 5.20 -11.57 2.96
C ILE A 33 5.12 -11.50 4.49
N LYS A 34 6.27 -11.44 5.17
CA LYS A 34 6.37 -11.36 6.64
C LYS A 34 5.78 -10.08 7.26
N ASP A 35 5.48 -9.08 6.44
CA ASP A 35 4.92 -7.83 6.93
C ASP A 35 3.39 -7.93 7.09
N ILE A 36 2.78 -9.02 6.61
CA ILE A 36 1.34 -9.29 6.69
C ILE A 36 1.08 -10.33 7.78
N ASP A 37 0.18 -9.99 8.70
CA ASP A 37 -0.38 -10.92 9.67
C ASP A 37 -1.88 -11.05 9.41
N LEU A 38 -2.27 -12.14 8.74
CA LEU A 38 -3.66 -12.39 8.37
C LEU A 38 -4.52 -12.76 9.58
N GLU A 39 -3.93 -13.38 10.60
CA GLU A 39 -4.63 -13.82 11.81
C GLU A 39 -4.97 -12.62 12.69
N ARG A 40 -3.99 -11.74 12.92
CA ARG A 40 -4.18 -10.50 13.70
C ARG A 40 -4.86 -9.40 12.90
N GLY A 41 -4.88 -9.52 11.57
CA GLY A 41 -5.44 -8.50 10.69
C GLY A 41 -4.61 -7.21 10.72
N THR A 42 -3.29 -7.34 10.64
CA THR A 42 -2.36 -6.21 10.71
C THR A 42 -1.33 -6.25 9.58
N VAL A 43 -0.84 -5.06 9.22
CA VAL A 43 0.31 -4.89 8.32
C VAL A 43 1.40 -4.08 9.03
N THR A 44 2.64 -4.57 8.97
CA THR A 44 3.81 -3.90 9.53
C THR A 44 4.55 -3.15 8.43
N VAL A 45 4.59 -1.82 8.52
CA VAL A 45 5.40 -1.00 7.63
C VAL A 45 6.79 -0.83 8.23
N ARG A 46 7.79 -1.42 7.57
CA ARG A 46 9.18 -1.34 8.02
C ARG A 46 9.93 -0.17 7.41
N GLN A 47 10.78 0.46 8.21
CA GLN A 47 11.56 1.63 7.80
C GLN A 47 10.69 2.73 7.17
N GLY A 48 9.61 3.11 7.86
CA GLY A 48 8.79 4.26 7.48
C GLY A 48 9.55 5.58 7.56
N LYS A 49 8.85 6.71 7.42
CA LYS A 49 9.44 8.05 7.63
C LYS A 49 10.16 8.09 8.99
N GLY A 50 11.42 8.54 9.01
CA GLY A 50 12.27 8.56 10.20
C GLY A 50 12.96 7.23 10.55
N GLY A 51 12.83 6.20 9.70
CA GLY A 51 13.45 4.89 9.94
C GLY A 51 12.76 4.04 11.01
N LYS A 52 11.57 4.44 11.47
CA LYS A 52 10.79 3.71 12.46
C LYS A 52 9.80 2.74 11.80
N ASP A 53 9.65 1.58 12.41
CA ASP A 53 8.60 0.64 12.05
C ASP A 53 7.27 1.12 12.64
N ARG A 54 6.16 0.87 11.95
CA ARG A 54 4.81 1.07 12.49
C ARG A 54 3.88 -0.05 12.04
N MET A 55 2.77 -0.18 12.75
CA MET A 55 1.72 -1.13 12.41
C MET A 55 0.48 -0.36 11.95
N SER A 56 -0.20 -0.92 10.95
CA SER A 56 -1.53 -0.47 10.52
C SER A 56 -2.47 -1.66 10.44
N VAL A 57 -3.74 -1.38 10.24
CA VAL A 57 -4.81 -2.39 10.14
C VAL A 57 -4.81 -3.03 8.76
N LEU A 58 -5.16 -4.31 8.68
CA LEU A 58 -5.48 -5.00 7.44
C LEU A 58 -7.00 -5.27 7.41
N PRO A 59 -7.74 -4.77 6.41
CA PRO A 59 -9.19 -4.98 6.36
C PRO A 59 -9.56 -6.46 6.27
N ARG A 60 -10.45 -6.91 7.17
CA ARG A 60 -10.92 -8.31 7.20
C ARG A 60 -11.58 -8.74 5.89
N SER A 61 -12.26 -7.81 5.22
CA SER A 61 -12.96 -8.04 3.95
C SER A 61 -12.06 -8.46 2.79
N ILE A 62 -10.74 -8.25 2.89
CA ILE A 62 -9.79 -8.61 1.84
C ILE A 62 -8.82 -9.71 2.24
N VAL A 63 -8.95 -10.31 3.44
CA VAL A 63 -8.02 -11.35 3.93
C VAL A 63 -7.90 -12.52 2.95
N GLY A 64 -9.01 -13.00 2.39
CA GLY A 64 -8.99 -14.05 1.36
C GLY A 64 -8.20 -13.66 0.11
N LEU A 65 -8.41 -12.45 -0.39
CA LEU A 65 -7.68 -11.92 -1.56
C LEU A 65 -6.18 -11.76 -1.26
N VAL A 66 -5.82 -11.37 -0.04
CA VAL A 66 -4.41 -11.27 0.37
C VAL A 66 -3.78 -12.65 0.46
N ALA A 67 -4.51 -13.66 0.95
CA ALA A 67 -4.04 -15.05 0.97
C ALA A 67 -3.78 -15.58 -0.45
N GLU A 68 -4.70 -15.34 -1.39
CA GLU A 68 -4.50 -15.67 -2.82
C GLU A 68 -3.26 -14.98 -3.40
N GLN A 69 -3.06 -13.69 -3.10
CA GLN A 69 -1.88 -12.95 -3.54
C GLN A 69 -0.56 -13.49 -2.95
N ILE A 70 -0.58 -13.99 -1.71
CA ILE A 70 0.57 -14.64 -1.07
C ILE A 70 0.90 -15.93 -1.81
N GLU A 71 -0.09 -16.75 -2.17
CA GLU A 71 0.14 -17.99 -2.94
C GLU A 71 0.61 -17.70 -4.37
N TYR A 72 0.08 -16.68 -5.03
CA TYR A 72 0.64 -16.19 -6.29
C TYR A 72 2.13 -15.83 -6.16
N ALA A 73 2.48 -15.10 -5.11
CA ALA A 73 3.86 -14.72 -4.84
C ALA A 73 4.75 -15.94 -4.55
N ARG A 74 4.21 -16.96 -3.87
CA ARG A 74 4.90 -18.24 -3.60
C ARG A 74 5.26 -18.97 -4.89
N ASN A 75 4.31 -19.09 -5.81
CA ASN A 75 4.54 -19.75 -7.10
C ASN A 75 5.67 -19.08 -7.89
N LEU A 76 5.71 -17.74 -7.92
CA LEU A 76 6.79 -17.01 -8.58
C LEU A 76 8.13 -17.19 -7.86
N TRP A 77 8.15 -17.17 -6.53
CA TRP A 77 9.35 -17.38 -5.74
C TRP A 77 9.95 -18.78 -5.97
N GLU A 78 9.11 -19.82 -5.98
CA GLU A 78 9.56 -21.19 -6.29
C GLU A 78 10.09 -21.32 -7.71
N MET A 79 9.41 -20.71 -8.68
CA MET A 79 9.86 -20.68 -10.08
C MET A 79 11.22 -19.97 -10.22
N ASP A 80 11.39 -18.82 -9.57
CA ASP A 80 12.65 -18.09 -9.55
C ASP A 80 13.78 -18.92 -8.91
N GLY A 81 13.47 -19.63 -7.82
CA GLY A 81 14.42 -20.54 -7.17
C GLY A 81 14.85 -21.70 -8.07
N ARG A 82 13.91 -22.35 -8.76
CA ARG A 82 14.21 -23.42 -9.75
C ARG A 82 15.07 -22.92 -10.91
N ASN A 83 14.89 -21.65 -11.29
CA ASN A 83 15.66 -20.98 -12.35
C ASN A 83 16.98 -20.36 -11.85
N GLY A 84 17.41 -20.65 -10.62
CA GLY A 84 18.69 -20.21 -10.07
C GLY A 84 18.81 -18.70 -9.80
N GLN A 85 17.69 -18.00 -9.60
CA GLN A 85 17.71 -16.56 -9.30
C GLN A 85 18.19 -16.29 -7.87
N GLN A 86 18.97 -15.22 -7.67
CA GLN A 86 19.64 -14.90 -6.39
C GLN A 86 18.71 -14.25 -5.34
N GLY A 87 17.44 -14.64 -5.31
CA GLY A 87 16.44 -14.09 -4.40
C GLY A 87 16.15 -12.59 -4.62
N VAL A 88 15.62 -11.92 -3.60
CA VAL A 88 15.22 -10.51 -3.66
C VAL A 88 16.31 -9.55 -3.20
N TYR A 89 16.16 -8.27 -3.53
CA TYR A 89 17.04 -7.23 -3.01
C TYR A 89 16.85 -7.02 -1.50
N LEU A 90 17.98 -6.93 -0.79
CA LEU A 90 18.07 -6.50 0.61
C LEU A 90 19.08 -5.35 0.73
N PRO A 91 18.77 -4.28 1.48
CA PRO A 91 19.64 -3.12 1.59
C PRO A 91 20.83 -3.35 2.53
N GLY A 92 22.05 -3.03 2.06
CA GLY A 92 23.26 -2.77 2.86
C GLY A 92 23.47 -3.67 4.09
N ALA A 93 23.32 -3.09 5.27
CA ALA A 93 23.53 -3.77 6.56
C ALA A 93 22.61 -4.98 6.76
N LEU A 94 21.40 -4.97 6.18
CA LEU A 94 20.44 -6.05 6.30
C LEU A 94 20.88 -7.28 5.53
N ALA A 95 21.37 -7.10 4.30
CA ALA A 95 21.93 -8.17 3.49
C ALA A 95 23.15 -8.82 4.18
N ARG A 96 24.01 -8.01 4.82
CA ARG A 96 25.17 -8.51 5.58
C ARG A 96 24.75 -9.32 6.81
N LYS A 97 23.74 -8.84 7.56
CA LYS A 97 23.28 -9.49 8.78
C LYS A 97 22.52 -10.79 8.51
N TYR A 98 21.73 -10.83 7.43
CA TYR A 98 20.86 -11.96 7.09
C TYR A 98 21.14 -12.49 5.69
N ARG A 99 22.26 -13.22 5.53
CA ARG A 99 22.73 -13.70 4.22
C ARG A 99 21.72 -14.55 3.45
N ARG A 100 20.94 -15.39 4.14
CA ARG A 100 19.92 -16.26 3.52
C ARG A 100 18.52 -15.65 3.43
N ALA A 101 18.32 -14.46 4.00
CA ALA A 101 17.00 -13.83 4.00
C ALA A 101 16.53 -13.47 2.59
N ALA A 102 17.44 -13.08 1.70
CA ALA A 102 17.10 -12.74 0.32
C ALA A 102 16.43 -13.90 -0.44
N GLU A 103 16.77 -15.13 -0.09
CA GLU A 103 16.28 -16.35 -0.75
C GLU A 103 15.03 -16.92 -0.07
N SER A 104 14.71 -16.50 1.15
CA SER A 104 13.55 -17.02 1.88
C SER A 104 12.23 -16.35 1.48
N PHE A 105 11.15 -17.15 1.45
CA PHE A 105 9.83 -16.69 1.03
C PHE A 105 9.27 -15.55 1.89
N GLU A 106 9.51 -15.55 3.20
CA GLU A 106 9.03 -14.51 4.12
C GLU A 106 9.53 -13.10 3.74
N TRP A 107 10.68 -13.00 3.07
CA TRP A 107 11.25 -11.74 2.59
C TRP A 107 10.83 -11.42 1.16
N PHE A 108 10.16 -12.32 0.46
CA PHE A 108 9.69 -12.07 -0.90
C PHE A 108 8.65 -10.93 -0.93
N TRP A 109 8.48 -10.30 -2.09
CA TRP A 109 7.54 -9.20 -2.26
C TRP A 109 6.11 -9.70 -2.18
N LEU A 110 5.23 -8.99 -1.48
CA LEU A 110 3.79 -9.26 -1.54
C LEU A 110 3.26 -9.03 -2.95
N PHE A 111 3.73 -7.97 -3.61
CA PHE A 111 3.41 -7.63 -4.99
C PHE A 111 4.66 -7.75 -5.87
N PRO A 112 5.07 -8.94 -6.29
CA PRO A 112 6.24 -9.12 -7.15
C PRO A 112 5.96 -8.59 -8.57
N ALA A 113 6.98 -8.04 -9.23
CA ALA A 113 6.93 -7.66 -10.64
C ALA A 113 6.70 -8.92 -11.50
N LYS A 114 6.02 -8.75 -12.64
CA LYS A 114 5.76 -9.87 -13.56
C LYS A 114 7.03 -10.42 -14.20
N GLN A 115 7.97 -9.52 -14.50
CA GLN A 115 9.23 -9.84 -15.14
C GLN A 115 10.39 -9.66 -14.15
N LEU A 116 11.45 -10.42 -14.37
CA LEU A 116 12.74 -10.20 -13.71
C LEU A 116 13.33 -8.88 -14.22
N SER A 117 14.09 -8.21 -13.36
CA SER A 117 14.87 -7.04 -13.74
C SER A 117 16.35 -7.34 -13.58
N VAL A 118 17.14 -6.80 -14.51
CA VAL A 118 18.60 -6.88 -14.45
C VAL A 118 19.11 -5.57 -13.87
N ASN A 119 19.88 -5.67 -12.78
CA ASN A 119 20.69 -4.54 -12.38
C ASN A 119 21.97 -4.53 -13.24
N HIS A 120 22.03 -3.59 -14.18
CA HIS A 120 23.12 -3.47 -15.15
C HIS A 120 24.47 -3.12 -14.51
N GLU A 121 24.49 -2.51 -13.31
CA GLU A 121 25.73 -2.13 -12.62
C GLU A 121 26.44 -3.32 -11.99
N ILE A 122 25.69 -4.34 -11.54
CA ILE A 122 26.22 -5.51 -10.83
C ILE A 122 25.95 -6.84 -11.57
N GLY A 123 25.28 -6.80 -12.71
CA GLY A 123 24.95 -7.96 -13.54
C GLY A 123 23.95 -8.96 -12.91
N VAL A 124 23.34 -8.62 -11.76
CA VAL A 124 22.45 -9.55 -11.06
C VAL A 124 21.02 -9.41 -11.55
N MET A 125 20.48 -10.50 -12.09
CA MET A 125 19.06 -10.65 -12.39
C MET A 125 18.30 -11.07 -11.14
N ARG A 126 17.20 -10.37 -10.84
CA ARG A 126 16.32 -10.69 -9.71
C ARG A 126 14.92 -10.17 -9.92
N ARG A 127 13.96 -10.73 -9.17
CA ARG A 127 12.60 -10.18 -9.14
C ARG A 127 12.52 -8.97 -8.23
N HIS A 128 12.00 -7.88 -8.78
CA HIS A 128 11.67 -6.67 -8.03
C HIS A 128 10.20 -6.66 -7.63
N HIS A 129 9.82 -5.71 -6.79
CA HIS A 129 8.42 -5.46 -6.50
C HIS A 129 7.71 -4.76 -7.66
N LEU A 130 6.39 -4.65 -7.57
CA LEU A 130 5.56 -3.83 -8.46
C LEU A 130 6.13 -2.43 -8.63
N HIS A 131 6.22 -1.97 -9.88
CA HIS A 131 6.66 -0.62 -10.19
C HIS A 131 5.55 0.40 -9.90
N ASP A 132 5.96 1.52 -9.31
CA ASP A 132 5.13 2.67 -8.98
C ASP A 132 4.38 3.25 -10.19
N LYS A 133 5.06 3.40 -11.33
CA LYS A 133 4.46 3.89 -12.59
C LYS A 133 3.32 2.98 -13.05
N VAL A 134 3.55 1.67 -13.04
CA VAL A 134 2.56 0.66 -13.46
C VAL A 134 1.33 0.72 -12.55
N TYR A 135 1.54 0.83 -11.24
CA TYR A 135 0.45 0.95 -10.29
C TYR A 135 -0.33 2.26 -10.46
N ASN A 136 0.34 3.41 -10.59
CA ASN A 136 -0.33 4.70 -10.79
C ASN A 136 -1.15 4.74 -12.08
N GLU A 137 -0.64 4.17 -13.17
CA GLU A 137 -1.41 4.04 -14.42
C GLU A 137 -2.62 3.12 -14.25
N ALA A 138 -2.49 2.05 -13.46
CA ALA A 138 -3.63 1.19 -13.14
C ALA A 138 -4.72 1.95 -12.34
N ILE A 139 -4.34 2.78 -11.36
CA ILE A 139 -5.28 3.63 -10.61
C ILE A 139 -6.00 4.60 -11.55
N LYS A 140 -5.27 5.30 -12.44
CA LYS A 140 -5.87 6.23 -13.41
C LYS A 140 -6.89 5.52 -14.31
N ARG A 141 -6.55 4.35 -14.84
CA ARG A 141 -7.46 3.56 -15.67
C ARG A 141 -8.70 3.11 -14.89
N GLY A 142 -8.51 2.63 -13.66
CA GLY A 142 -9.62 2.23 -12.79
C GLY A 142 -10.57 3.38 -12.48
N ALA A 143 -10.03 4.56 -12.19
CA ALA A 143 -10.84 5.76 -11.95
C ALA A 143 -11.61 6.20 -13.19
N LYS A 144 -10.98 6.17 -14.36
CA LYS A 144 -11.65 6.46 -15.64
C LYS A 144 -12.77 5.46 -15.93
N ALA A 145 -12.54 4.18 -15.68
CA ALA A 145 -13.55 3.13 -15.88
C ALA A 145 -14.71 3.21 -14.88
N ALA A 146 -14.46 3.76 -13.69
CA ALA A 146 -15.48 4.02 -12.67
C ALA A 146 -16.14 5.40 -12.82
N GLU A 147 -15.89 6.12 -13.92
CA GLU A 147 -16.45 7.45 -14.20
C GLU A 147 -16.18 8.48 -13.09
N ILE A 148 -15.05 8.33 -12.38
CA ILE A 148 -14.63 9.29 -11.36
C ILE A 148 -13.98 10.48 -12.06
N GLU A 149 -14.71 11.60 -12.09
CA GLU A 149 -14.23 12.86 -12.70
C GLU A 149 -13.08 13.49 -11.90
N LYS A 150 -13.08 13.30 -10.58
CA LYS A 150 -12.03 13.82 -9.70
C LYS A 150 -10.71 13.09 -9.91
N GLN A 151 -9.59 13.78 -9.70
CA GLN A 151 -8.27 13.18 -9.84
C GLN A 151 -8.02 12.08 -8.78
N ALA A 152 -8.16 10.82 -9.18
CA ALA A 152 -7.81 9.68 -8.33
C ALA A 152 -6.32 9.35 -8.47
N THR A 153 -5.59 9.41 -7.36
CA THR A 153 -4.17 9.05 -7.28
C THR A 153 -3.91 8.12 -6.11
N SER A 154 -2.71 7.52 -6.08
CA SER A 154 -2.25 6.75 -4.92
C SER A 154 -2.25 7.58 -3.62
N HIS A 155 -1.93 8.88 -3.71
CA HIS A 155 -2.03 9.78 -2.56
C HIS A 155 -3.48 10.00 -2.17
N ALA A 156 -4.40 10.22 -3.13
CA ALA A 156 -5.82 10.40 -2.86
C ALA A 156 -6.40 9.24 -2.04
N LEU A 157 -6.06 7.99 -2.35
CA LEU A 157 -6.50 6.82 -1.57
C LEU A 157 -6.07 6.89 -0.10
N ARG A 158 -4.81 7.27 0.16
CA ARG A 158 -4.31 7.45 1.52
C ARG A 158 -4.97 8.64 2.22
N HIS A 159 -5.25 9.72 1.50
CA HIS A 159 -5.97 10.86 2.06
C HIS A 159 -7.39 10.47 2.46
N SER A 160 -8.12 9.77 1.58
CA SER A 160 -9.47 9.27 1.88
C SER A 160 -9.51 8.37 3.10
N PHE A 161 -8.50 7.51 3.30
CA PHE A 161 -8.40 6.71 4.52
C PHE A 161 -8.40 7.57 5.79
N ALA A 162 -7.55 8.59 5.82
CA ALA A 162 -7.42 9.47 6.98
C ALA A 162 -8.69 10.28 7.22
N THR A 163 -9.26 10.86 6.16
CA THR A 163 -10.51 11.62 6.22
C THR A 163 -11.66 10.75 6.70
N HIS A 164 -11.85 9.55 6.15
CA HIS A 164 -12.95 8.67 6.57
C HIS A 164 -12.78 8.15 8.00
N LEU A 165 -11.54 7.93 8.47
CA LEU A 165 -11.30 7.62 9.88
C LEU A 165 -11.69 8.78 10.78
N LEU A 166 -11.34 10.01 10.41
CA LEU A 166 -11.71 11.21 11.16
C LEU A 166 -13.23 11.41 11.18
N GLU A 167 -13.90 11.27 10.03
CA GLU A 167 -15.36 11.38 9.89
C GLU A 167 -16.12 10.31 10.69
N SER A 168 -15.52 9.13 10.88
CA SER A 168 -16.06 8.07 11.75
C SER A 168 -15.74 8.28 13.24
N GLY A 169 -15.17 9.43 13.61
CA GLY A 169 -14.88 9.79 14.99
C GLY A 169 -13.57 9.21 15.54
N THR A 170 -12.67 8.75 14.67
CA THR A 170 -11.35 8.28 15.11
C THR A 170 -10.50 9.46 15.56
N ASP A 171 -9.93 9.34 16.75
CA ASP A 171 -9.04 10.35 17.32
C ASP A 171 -7.80 10.63 16.43
N LEU A 172 -7.42 11.91 16.35
CA LEU A 172 -6.36 12.39 15.46
C LEU A 172 -5.00 11.76 15.77
N ARG A 173 -4.69 11.46 17.04
CA ARG A 173 -3.44 10.78 17.43
C ARG A 173 -3.41 9.35 16.91
N ARG A 174 -4.54 8.64 16.96
CA ARG A 174 -4.64 7.29 16.38
C ARG A 174 -4.44 7.30 14.87
N ILE A 175 -5.01 8.29 14.18
CA ILE A 175 -4.79 8.47 12.74
C ILE A 175 -3.31 8.79 12.45
N GLN A 176 -2.70 9.67 13.26
CA GLN A 176 -1.27 10.00 13.17
C GLN A 176 -0.39 8.74 13.26
N ASP A 177 -0.68 7.85 14.23
CA ASP A 177 0.07 6.61 14.46
C ASP A 177 -0.06 5.65 13.26
N LEU A 178 -1.29 5.42 12.77
CA LEU A 178 -1.55 4.55 11.61
C LEU A 178 -0.82 5.05 10.35
N LEU A 179 -0.85 6.37 10.12
CA LEU A 179 -0.20 7.00 8.98
C LEU A 179 1.32 7.09 9.15
N GLY A 180 1.84 7.03 10.38
CA GLY A 180 3.26 7.25 10.65
C GLY A 180 3.69 8.66 10.29
N HIS A 181 2.95 9.65 10.81
CA HIS A 181 3.30 11.06 10.72
C HIS A 181 4.12 11.43 11.96
N GLU A 182 5.36 11.89 11.74
CA GLU A 182 6.23 12.35 12.85
C GLU A 182 5.66 13.59 13.54
N ASP A 183 4.97 14.44 12.78
CA ASP A 183 4.34 15.65 13.26
C ASP A 183 2.82 15.56 13.11
N ILE A 184 2.11 15.94 14.18
CA ILE A 184 0.64 16.00 14.22
C ILE A 184 0.11 16.99 13.19
N THR A 185 0.85 18.06 12.89
CA THR A 185 0.46 19.09 11.90
C THR A 185 0.21 18.51 10.52
N THR A 186 0.94 17.44 10.15
CA THR A 186 0.72 16.74 8.88
C THR A 186 -0.63 16.02 8.84
N THR A 187 -1.15 15.63 10.00
CA THR A 187 -2.45 14.98 10.16
C THR A 187 -3.58 16.01 10.33
N GLU A 188 -3.30 17.18 10.90
CA GLU A 188 -4.27 18.27 11.05
C GLU A 188 -4.80 18.78 9.71
N ILE A 189 -4.05 18.62 8.61
CA ILE A 189 -4.52 18.91 7.24
C ILE A 189 -5.86 18.21 6.94
N TYR A 190 -6.11 17.03 7.52
CA TYR A 190 -7.37 16.30 7.34
C TYR A 190 -8.57 16.91 8.05
N LEU A 191 -8.36 17.69 9.13
CA LEU A 191 -9.45 18.39 9.82
C LEU A 191 -10.13 19.37 8.87
N HIS A 192 -9.35 20.14 8.10
CA HIS A 192 -9.89 21.10 7.14
C HIS A 192 -10.68 20.44 6.01
N VAL A 193 -10.32 19.20 5.63
CA VAL A 193 -10.98 18.47 4.53
C VAL A 193 -12.25 17.77 5.01
N SER A 194 -12.23 17.18 6.20
CA SER A 194 -13.39 16.50 6.80
C SER A 194 -14.49 17.47 7.22
N MET A 195 -14.11 18.67 7.69
CA MET A 195 -15.06 19.73 8.04
C MET A 195 -15.55 20.49 6.81
N GLY A 196 -16.01 19.82 5.75
CA GLY A 196 -16.58 20.48 4.56
C GLY A 196 -17.69 21.49 4.90
N ALA A 197 -18.25 22.21 3.92
CA ALA A 197 -19.21 23.30 4.16
C ALA A 197 -20.38 22.96 5.11
N HIS A 198 -20.80 21.69 5.20
CA HIS A 198 -21.84 21.22 6.14
C HIS A 198 -21.32 20.73 7.50
N GLY A 199 -20.01 20.45 7.62
CA GLY A 199 -19.34 19.95 8.83
C GLY A 199 -18.71 21.05 9.69
N MET A 200 -18.59 22.28 9.19
CA MET A 200 -18.11 23.43 9.99
C MET A 200 -19.09 23.88 11.07
N GLY A 201 -20.35 23.39 11.06
CA GLY A 201 -21.40 23.90 11.93
C GLY A 201 -21.69 25.39 11.71
N VAL A 202 -21.30 25.92 10.54
CA VAL A 202 -21.41 27.32 10.16
C VAL A 202 -22.30 27.38 8.93
N GLU A 203 -23.45 28.00 9.07
CA GLU A 203 -24.33 28.31 7.94
C GLU A 203 -23.74 29.47 7.14
N SER A 204 -23.84 29.39 5.81
CA SER A 204 -23.41 30.51 4.96
C SER A 204 -24.27 31.72 5.29
N PRO A 205 -23.69 32.91 5.54
CA PRO A 205 -24.47 34.13 5.73
C PRO A 205 -25.42 34.43 4.57
N LEU A 206 -25.12 33.97 3.35
CA LEU A 206 -26.01 34.10 2.20
C LEU A 206 -27.25 33.21 2.34
N ASP A 207 -27.09 31.99 2.86
CA ASP A 207 -28.19 31.05 3.07
C ASP A 207 -29.13 31.59 4.17
N ALA A 208 -28.57 32.25 5.19
CA ALA A 208 -29.33 32.93 6.24
C ALA A 208 -30.06 34.21 5.77
N LEU A 209 -29.73 34.78 4.60
CA LEU A 209 -30.40 35.95 4.02
C LEU A 209 -31.51 35.59 3.02
N CYS A 210 -31.61 34.32 2.63
CA CYS A 210 -32.61 33.82 1.67
C CYS A 210 -33.82 33.13 2.33
N GLY A 211 -33.90 33.14 3.68
CA GLY A 211 -34.99 32.59 4.48
C GLY A 211 -36.02 33.62 4.95
#